data_AF-A0A420FFT8-F1
#
_entry.id   AF-A0A420FFT8-F1
#
_cell.length_a   1.000
_cell.length_b   1.000
_cell.length_c   1.000
_cell.angle_alpha   90.00
_cell.angle_beta   90.00
_cell.angle_gamma   90.00
#
_symmetry.space_group_name_H-M   'P 1'
#
loop_
_entity.id
_entity.type
_entity.pdbx_description
1 polymer ?
#
loop_
_entity_poly.entity_id
_entity_poly.type
_entity_poly.pdbx_seq_one_letter_code
_entity_poly.pdbx_strand_id
1 'polypeptide(L)'
;MDKINLLIIVNIISLFISLFLAFFLITLRTKYKISNSLFAVFLILNAIDISEPLFNTVFEGISNLGMFRTTFAFLQIPVFYLYIISVCYSDFKLKPKYLLHLLPFLIVNLVLLPRFYTVDAGSKMSFIQDRQNMIEFQFIHVLIHLQIVAYIINVFKVLRKSKKLYLENYAGKNINAYNWLFQFTVILTILYVVALLKNMLKFSEYPHISEGLKISIWISSLFIFCWYLFKALNNPDLFRNMDSKLMLVSELVSTEKKGKPLISIEKEYNEELLRLKQYMIEEKPFLNPSLTIQDISSEIGIPTRELSVLINHRLGQHFYDFVNTYRIESAMEILKDVTKRKVTILEILYEVGFNSKSSFNTAFKKHTGNTPTRYRKNM
;
A
#
# COMPACT_ATOMS: atom_id res chain seq x y z
N MET A 1 -5.21 -36.93 15.06
CA MET A 1 -5.49 -36.33 13.73
C MET A 1 -4.18 -36.31 12.97
N ASP A 2 -4.06 -37.09 11.89
CA ASP A 2 -2.80 -37.19 11.14
C ASP A 2 -2.37 -35.81 10.63
N LYS A 3 -1.05 -35.51 10.67
CA LYS A 3 -0.49 -34.24 10.16
C LYS A 3 -0.96 -33.92 8.74
N ILE A 4 -1.17 -34.96 7.93
CA ILE A 4 -1.69 -34.89 6.56
C ILE A 4 -3.14 -34.38 6.54
N ASN A 5 -4.00 -34.91 7.41
CA ASN A 5 -5.41 -34.49 7.51
C ASN A 5 -5.53 -33.03 7.95
N LEU A 6 -4.71 -32.60 8.92
CA LEU A 6 -4.69 -31.18 9.34
C LEU A 6 -4.24 -30.26 8.19
N LEU A 7 -3.21 -30.65 7.44
CA LEU A 7 -2.71 -29.84 6.32
C LEU A 7 -3.75 -29.69 5.21
N ILE A 8 -4.45 -30.79 4.87
CA ILE A 8 -5.52 -30.78 3.87
C ILE A 8 -6.66 -29.87 4.33
N ILE A 9 -7.10 -29.97 5.59
CA ILE A 9 -8.17 -29.12 6.14
C ILE A 9 -7.80 -27.64 6.06
N VAL A 10 -6.59 -27.27 6.51
CA VAL A 10 -6.10 -25.88 6.45
C VAL A 10 -6.06 -25.37 5.01
N ASN A 11 -5.65 -26.21 4.06
CA ASN A 11 -5.60 -25.86 2.64
C ASN A 11 -6.99 -25.62 2.06
N ILE A 12 -7.95 -26.51 2.34
CA ILE A 12 -9.34 -26.35 1.88
C ILE A 12 -9.93 -25.05 2.41
N ILE A 13 -9.75 -24.76 3.71
CA ILE A 13 -10.23 -23.53 4.34
C ILE A 13 -9.59 -22.30 3.69
N SER A 14 -8.26 -22.33 3.48
CA SER A 14 -7.52 -21.23 2.87
C SER A 14 -7.94 -20.97 1.43
N LEU A 15 -8.18 -22.03 0.66
CA LEU A 15 -8.64 -21.96 -0.73
C LEU A 15 -10.07 -21.42 -0.81
N PHE A 16 -10.98 -21.95 0.01
CA PHE A 16 -12.36 -21.46 0.09
C PHE A 16 -12.40 -19.98 0.45
N ILE A 17 -11.69 -19.56 1.50
CA ILE A 17 -11.65 -18.16 1.95
C ILE A 17 -11.08 -17.26 0.84
N SER A 18 -9.96 -17.64 0.24
CA SER A 18 -9.32 -16.83 -0.82
C SER A 18 -10.22 -16.66 -2.05
N LEU A 19 -10.91 -17.73 -2.47
CA LEU A 19 -11.83 -17.68 -3.61
C LEU A 19 -13.13 -16.93 -3.28
N PHE A 20 -13.68 -17.14 -2.08
CA PHE A 20 -14.86 -16.40 -1.61
C PHE A 20 -14.57 -14.89 -1.52
N LEU A 21 -13.41 -14.52 -0.98
CA LEU A 21 -12.92 -13.15 -0.94
C LEU A 21 -12.76 -12.54 -2.33
N ALA A 22 -12.12 -13.27 -3.24
CA ALA A 22 -11.95 -12.83 -4.62
C ALA A 22 -13.30 -12.61 -5.31
N PHE A 23 -14.24 -13.54 -5.14
CA PHE A 23 -15.61 -13.42 -5.65
C PHE A 23 -16.34 -12.20 -5.07
N PHE A 24 -16.26 -11.99 -3.76
CA PHE A 24 -16.84 -10.83 -3.10
C PHE A 24 -16.28 -9.52 -3.65
N LEU A 25 -14.95 -9.42 -3.80
CA LEU A 25 -14.29 -8.22 -4.31
C LEU A 25 -14.69 -7.89 -5.76
N ILE A 26 -14.84 -8.91 -6.60
CA ILE A 26 -15.27 -8.77 -8.01
C ILE A 26 -16.74 -8.35 -8.11
N THR A 27 -17.61 -8.87 -7.23
CA THR A 27 -19.06 -8.60 -7.26
C THR A 27 -19.45 -7.31 -6.53
N LEU A 28 -18.59 -6.79 -5.66
CA LEU A 28 -18.85 -5.58 -4.88
C LEU A 28 -19.10 -4.37 -5.79
N ARG A 29 -20.25 -3.71 -5.60
CA ARG A 29 -20.57 -2.44 -6.25
C ARG A 29 -19.78 -1.31 -5.57
N THR A 30 -18.66 -0.93 -6.19
CA THR A 30 -17.78 0.13 -5.70
C THR A 30 -17.26 0.97 -6.87
N LYS A 31 -16.89 2.23 -6.61
CA LYS A 31 -16.14 3.07 -7.56
C LYS A 31 -14.69 2.62 -7.76
N TYR A 32 -14.18 1.73 -6.90
CA TYR A 32 -12.79 1.23 -6.90
C TYR A 32 -12.66 -0.16 -7.54
N LYS A 33 -13.43 -0.43 -8.60
CA LYS A 33 -13.50 -1.77 -9.23
C LYS A 33 -12.12 -2.32 -9.63
N ILE A 34 -11.26 -1.49 -10.20
CA ILE A 34 -9.93 -1.92 -10.68
C ILE A 34 -9.07 -2.43 -9.52
N SER A 35 -8.99 -1.69 -8.42
CA SER A 35 -8.22 -2.09 -7.23
C SER A 35 -8.76 -3.39 -6.63
N ASN A 36 -10.09 -3.52 -6.53
CA ASN A 36 -10.73 -4.74 -6.06
C ASN A 36 -10.44 -5.93 -6.97
N SER A 37 -10.53 -5.75 -8.30
CA SER A 37 -10.23 -6.81 -9.26
C SER A 37 -8.77 -7.24 -9.20
N LEU A 38 -7.82 -6.30 -9.09
CA LEU A 38 -6.40 -6.64 -8.96
C LEU A 38 -6.11 -7.41 -7.67
N PHE A 39 -6.72 -7.01 -6.56
CA PHE A 39 -6.57 -7.75 -5.30
C PHE A 39 -7.23 -9.13 -5.36
N ALA A 40 -8.39 -9.26 -6.00
CA ALA A 40 -9.04 -10.55 -6.24
C ALA A 40 -8.16 -11.48 -7.08
N VAL A 41 -7.55 -10.98 -8.16
CA VAL A 41 -6.59 -11.75 -8.98
C VAL A 41 -5.39 -12.17 -8.12
N PHE A 42 -4.85 -11.28 -7.28
CA PHE A 42 -3.78 -11.64 -6.36
C PHE A 42 -4.19 -12.78 -5.41
N LEU A 43 -5.39 -12.74 -4.83
CA LEU A 43 -5.91 -13.82 -3.97
C LEU A 43 -6.08 -15.14 -4.73
N ILE A 44 -6.59 -15.10 -5.96
CA ILE A 44 -6.71 -16.29 -6.82
C ILE A 44 -5.33 -16.90 -7.10
N LEU A 45 -4.34 -16.07 -7.43
CA LEU A 45 -2.98 -16.55 -7.69
C LEU A 45 -2.31 -17.17 -6.45
N ASN A 46 -2.62 -16.64 -5.26
CA ASN A 46 -2.19 -17.27 -3.99
C ASN A 46 -2.95 -18.57 -3.73
N ALA A 47 -4.26 -18.63 -4.01
CA ALA A 47 -5.05 -19.85 -3.86
C ALA A 47 -4.54 -20.98 -4.78
N ILE A 48 -4.15 -20.65 -6.01
CA ILE A 48 -3.51 -21.58 -6.95
C ILE A 48 -2.20 -22.12 -6.37
N ASP A 49 -1.38 -21.28 -5.74
CA ASP A 49 -0.11 -21.72 -5.14
C ASP A 49 -0.33 -22.60 -3.89
N ILE A 50 -1.24 -22.20 -3.02
CA ILE A 50 -1.63 -22.96 -1.82
C ILE A 50 -2.23 -24.31 -2.20
N SER A 51 -2.93 -24.43 -3.33
CA SER A 51 -3.59 -25.69 -3.73
C SER A 51 -2.70 -26.92 -3.93
N GLU A 52 -1.36 -26.82 -3.81
CA GLU A 52 -0.41 -27.91 -4.05
C GLU A 52 -0.75 -29.23 -3.33
N PRO A 53 -1.05 -29.28 -2.02
CA PRO A 53 -1.32 -30.56 -1.35
C PRO A 53 -2.58 -31.23 -1.90
N LEU A 54 -3.64 -30.45 -2.14
CA LEU A 54 -4.89 -30.94 -2.71
C LEU A 54 -4.68 -31.41 -4.15
N PHE A 55 -3.92 -30.65 -4.92
CA PHE A 55 -3.59 -30.99 -6.29
C PHE A 55 -2.89 -32.35 -6.36
N ASN A 56 -1.92 -32.60 -5.47
CA ASN A 56 -1.18 -33.86 -5.42
C ASN A 56 -2.03 -35.05 -4.94
N THR A 57 -3.13 -34.82 -4.20
CA THR A 57 -4.07 -35.89 -3.82
C THR A 57 -5.04 -36.27 -4.95
N VAL A 58 -5.38 -35.32 -5.83
CA VAL A 58 -6.33 -35.54 -6.93
C VAL A 58 -5.62 -36.02 -8.20
N PHE A 59 -4.44 -35.47 -8.47
CA PHE A 59 -3.63 -35.82 -9.62
C PHE A 59 -2.43 -36.64 -9.15
N GLU A 60 -2.52 -37.96 -9.33
CA GLU A 60 -1.40 -38.86 -9.05
C GLU A 60 -0.27 -38.65 -10.08
N GLY A 61 0.96 -38.55 -9.58
CA GLY A 61 2.16 -38.54 -10.40
C GLY A 61 2.52 -37.19 -11.04
N ILE A 62 3.40 -37.25 -12.05
CA ILE A 62 4.02 -36.09 -12.68
C ILE A 62 3.10 -35.55 -13.78
N SER A 63 2.49 -34.38 -13.55
CA SER A 63 1.52 -33.79 -14.49
C SER A 63 1.96 -32.45 -15.06
N ASN A 64 1.58 -32.20 -16.32
CA ASN A 64 1.79 -30.91 -16.99
C ASN A 64 1.06 -29.79 -16.25
N LEU A 65 -0.16 -30.07 -15.81
CA LEU A 65 -0.98 -29.11 -15.06
C LEU A 65 -0.34 -28.75 -13.72
N GLY A 66 0.25 -29.73 -13.02
CA GLY A 66 0.96 -29.48 -11.76
C GLY A 66 2.19 -28.59 -11.95
N MET A 67 2.96 -28.80 -13.01
CA MET A 67 4.11 -27.94 -13.33
C MET A 67 3.64 -26.54 -13.75
N PHE A 68 2.65 -26.44 -14.64
CA PHE A 68 2.05 -25.17 -15.05
C PHE A 68 1.55 -24.35 -13.87
N ARG A 69 0.86 -24.99 -12.91
CA ARG A 69 0.40 -24.39 -11.65
C ARG A 69 1.53 -23.65 -10.91
N THR A 70 2.73 -24.24 -10.83
CA THR A 70 3.87 -23.60 -10.12
C THR A 70 4.34 -22.30 -10.77
N THR A 71 4.13 -22.14 -12.08
CA THR A 71 4.58 -20.94 -12.81
C THR A 71 3.75 -19.70 -12.48
N PHE A 72 2.54 -19.84 -11.94
CA PHE A 72 1.71 -18.71 -11.51
C PHE A 72 2.36 -17.86 -10.40
N ALA A 73 3.38 -18.39 -9.69
CA ALA A 73 4.19 -17.62 -8.75
C ALA A 73 4.79 -16.35 -9.39
N PHE A 74 5.15 -16.39 -10.69
CA PHE A 74 5.69 -15.25 -11.43
C PHE A 74 4.68 -14.10 -11.64
N LEU A 75 3.39 -14.35 -11.40
CA LEU A 75 2.31 -13.37 -11.56
C LEU A 75 1.85 -12.77 -10.22
N GLN A 76 2.15 -13.40 -9.09
CA GLN A 76 1.66 -12.95 -7.78
C GLN A 76 2.17 -11.55 -7.41
N ILE A 77 3.49 -11.36 -7.35
CA ILE A 77 4.07 -10.09 -6.91
C ILE A 77 3.85 -8.94 -7.90
N PRO A 78 3.86 -9.13 -9.24
CA PRO A 78 3.52 -8.05 -10.16
C PRO A 78 2.07 -7.60 -10.05
N VAL A 79 1.11 -8.52 -9.87
CA VAL A 79 -0.29 -8.16 -9.65
C VAL A 79 -0.44 -7.38 -8.34
N PHE A 80 0.25 -7.80 -7.28
CA PHE A 80 0.25 -7.06 -6.01
C PHE A 80 0.83 -5.64 -6.17
N TYR A 81 1.90 -5.47 -6.95
CA TYR A 81 2.45 -4.16 -7.27
C TYR A 81 1.44 -3.26 -8.02
N LEU A 82 0.74 -3.79 -9.03
CA LEU A 82 -0.31 -3.05 -9.74
C LEU A 82 -1.46 -2.67 -8.80
N TYR A 83 -1.83 -3.57 -7.88
CA TYR A 83 -2.82 -3.28 -6.84
C TYR A 83 -2.37 -2.12 -5.94
N ILE A 84 -1.10 -2.09 -5.50
CA ILE A 84 -0.57 -0.97 -4.68
C ILE A 84 -0.64 0.35 -5.45
N ILE A 85 -0.29 0.36 -6.74
CA ILE A 85 -0.41 1.55 -7.58
C ILE A 85 -1.88 1.98 -7.68
N SER A 86 -2.80 1.04 -7.94
CA SER A 86 -4.21 1.37 -8.14
C SER A 86 -4.90 1.89 -6.88
N VAL A 87 -4.44 1.48 -5.69
CA VAL A 87 -4.90 2.04 -4.41
C VAL A 87 -4.28 3.40 -4.13
N CYS A 88 -3.00 3.60 -4.47
CA CYS A 88 -2.33 4.87 -4.22
C CYS A 88 -2.77 6.00 -5.16
N TYR A 89 -3.11 5.69 -6.42
CA TYR A 89 -3.35 6.66 -7.48
C TYR A 89 -4.72 6.50 -8.15
N SER A 90 -5.51 7.58 -8.18
CA SER A 90 -6.93 7.59 -8.58
C SER A 90 -7.18 7.58 -10.07
N ASP A 91 -6.21 8.05 -10.84
CA ASP A 91 -6.19 8.05 -12.30
C ASP A 91 -5.66 6.72 -12.86
N PHE A 92 -5.30 5.76 -12.00
CA PHE A 92 -4.77 4.49 -12.45
C PHE A 92 -5.77 3.79 -13.36
N LYS A 93 -5.30 3.46 -14.56
CA LYS A 93 -6.01 2.67 -15.55
C LYS A 93 -5.06 1.59 -16.06
N LEU A 94 -5.58 0.39 -16.29
CA LEU A 94 -4.82 -0.68 -16.94
C LEU A 94 -4.48 -0.23 -18.37
N LYS A 95 -3.17 -0.16 -18.66
CA LYS A 95 -2.60 0.18 -19.96
C LYS A 95 -1.86 -1.04 -20.52
N PRO A 96 -1.77 -1.22 -21.85
CA PRO A 96 -1.08 -2.35 -22.47
C PRO A 96 0.37 -2.57 -21.98
N LYS A 97 1.07 -1.50 -21.59
CA LYS A 97 2.42 -1.59 -21.01
C LYS A 97 2.51 -2.52 -19.78
N TYR A 98 1.42 -2.71 -19.04
CA TYR A 98 1.41 -3.62 -17.88
C TYR A 98 1.39 -5.09 -18.28
N LEU A 99 1.11 -5.42 -19.55
CA LEU A 99 1.27 -6.79 -20.06
C LEU A 99 2.73 -7.24 -20.04
N LEU A 100 3.70 -6.31 -20.01
CA LEU A 100 5.12 -6.64 -19.83
C LEU A 100 5.38 -7.39 -18.50
N HIS A 101 4.53 -7.21 -17.50
CA HIS A 101 4.63 -7.95 -16.24
C HIS A 101 4.34 -9.46 -16.39
N LEU A 102 3.74 -9.89 -17.51
CA LEU A 102 3.53 -11.30 -17.86
C LEU A 102 4.78 -11.95 -18.45
N LEU A 103 5.79 -11.18 -18.88
CA LEU A 103 6.96 -11.72 -19.58
C LEU A 103 7.70 -12.83 -18.80
N PRO A 104 8.00 -12.69 -17.49
CA PRO A 104 8.67 -13.76 -16.76
C PRO A 104 7.86 -15.06 -16.75
N PHE A 105 6.53 -14.97 -16.59
CA PHE A 105 5.63 -16.13 -16.66
C PHE A 105 5.66 -16.79 -18.05
N LEU A 106 5.60 -16.00 -19.12
CA LEU A 106 5.63 -16.50 -20.50
C LEU A 106 6.98 -17.15 -20.84
N ILE A 107 8.09 -16.51 -20.46
CA ILE A 107 9.45 -17.02 -20.70
C ILE A 107 9.64 -18.37 -20.00
N VAL A 108 9.24 -18.48 -18.72
CA VAL A 108 9.36 -19.72 -17.96
C VAL A 108 8.57 -20.85 -18.62
N ASN A 109 7.33 -20.58 -19.05
CA ASN A 109 6.51 -21.58 -19.73
C ASN A 109 7.05 -21.97 -21.10
N LEU A 110 7.65 -21.03 -21.83
CA LEU A 110 8.31 -21.31 -23.11
C LEU A 110 9.55 -22.21 -22.93
N VAL A 111 10.34 -21.98 -21.88
CA VAL A 111 11.48 -22.84 -21.50
C VAL A 111 10.99 -24.24 -21.10
N LEU A 112 9.88 -24.35 -20.37
CA LEU A 112 9.30 -25.62 -19.94
C LEU A 112 8.60 -26.40 -21.06
N LEU A 113 8.25 -25.75 -22.17
CA LEU A 113 7.56 -26.37 -23.29
C LEU A 113 8.30 -27.60 -23.84
N PRO A 114 9.54 -27.47 -24.36
CA PRO A 114 10.30 -28.63 -24.86
C PRO A 114 10.90 -29.49 -23.74
N ARG A 115 11.04 -28.96 -22.51
CA ARG A 115 11.71 -29.66 -21.40
C ARG A 115 10.79 -30.52 -20.54
N PHE A 116 9.50 -30.19 -20.52
CA PHE A 116 8.56 -30.83 -19.62
C PHE A 116 7.18 -31.05 -20.23
N TYR A 117 6.60 -30.08 -20.93
CA TYR A 117 5.20 -30.20 -21.39
C TYR A 117 5.01 -31.18 -22.55
N THR A 118 5.94 -31.20 -23.51
CA THR A 118 5.80 -31.99 -24.74
C THR A 118 6.55 -33.32 -24.72
N VAL A 119 7.18 -33.67 -23.61
CA VAL A 119 8.00 -34.90 -23.49
C VAL A 119 7.20 -36.05 -22.88
N ASP A 120 7.68 -37.28 -23.07
CA ASP A 120 7.09 -38.50 -22.51
C ASP A 120 7.26 -38.57 -20.98
N ALA A 121 6.57 -39.52 -20.35
CA ALA A 121 6.58 -39.67 -18.88
C ALA A 121 7.97 -39.98 -18.31
N GLY A 122 8.80 -40.77 -19.02
CA GLY A 122 10.17 -41.08 -18.61
C GLY A 122 11.05 -39.83 -18.61
N SER A 123 10.95 -39.03 -19.67
CA SER A 123 11.65 -37.74 -19.77
C SER A 123 11.21 -36.74 -18.67
N LYS A 124 9.91 -36.71 -18.31
CA LYS A 124 9.44 -35.88 -17.19
C LYS A 124 10.01 -36.34 -15.85
N MET A 125 10.11 -37.65 -15.63
CA MET A 125 10.72 -38.22 -14.43
C MET A 125 12.20 -37.82 -14.33
N SER A 126 12.94 -37.96 -15.44
CA SER A 126 14.33 -37.53 -15.52
C SER A 126 14.48 -36.03 -15.23
N PHE A 127 13.63 -35.19 -15.82
CA PHE A 127 13.61 -33.76 -15.50
C PHE A 127 13.38 -33.51 -14.00
N ILE A 128 12.39 -34.16 -13.39
CA ILE A 128 12.10 -33.98 -11.96
C ILE A 128 13.27 -34.41 -11.08
N GLN A 129 13.97 -35.48 -11.44
CA GLN A 129 15.13 -35.99 -10.70
C GLN A 129 16.36 -35.10 -10.85
N ASP A 130 16.66 -34.62 -12.06
CA ASP A 130 17.91 -33.91 -12.36
C ASP A 130 17.78 -32.37 -12.49
N ARG A 131 16.55 -31.82 -12.42
CA ARG A 131 16.30 -30.37 -12.62
C ARG A 131 17.21 -29.45 -11.81
N GLN A 132 17.73 -29.87 -10.65
CA GLN A 132 18.58 -29.00 -9.82
C GLN A 132 19.92 -28.69 -10.47
N ASN A 133 20.42 -29.61 -11.31
CA ASN A 133 21.67 -29.44 -12.05
C ASN A 133 21.45 -28.76 -13.40
N MET A 134 20.20 -28.64 -13.84
CA MET A 134 19.85 -27.98 -15.10
C MET A 134 19.96 -26.46 -15.00
N ILE A 135 20.71 -25.87 -15.93
CA ILE A 135 20.95 -24.42 -15.96
C ILE A 135 19.64 -23.63 -16.12
N GLU A 136 18.67 -24.17 -16.85
CA GLU A 136 17.37 -23.55 -17.06
C GLU A 136 16.57 -23.45 -15.77
N PHE A 137 16.57 -24.50 -14.93
CA PHE A 137 15.87 -24.49 -13.66
C PHE A 137 16.56 -23.59 -12.64
N GLN A 138 17.89 -23.58 -12.62
CA GLN A 138 18.66 -22.62 -11.81
C GLN A 138 18.35 -21.18 -12.23
N PHE A 139 18.28 -20.91 -13.53
CA PHE A 139 17.87 -19.62 -14.07
C PHE A 139 16.45 -19.24 -13.62
N ILE A 140 15.46 -20.13 -13.77
CA ILE A 140 14.07 -19.92 -13.31
C ILE A 140 14.05 -19.62 -11.80
N HIS A 141 14.84 -20.36 -11.02
CA HIS A 141 14.96 -20.18 -9.57
C HIS A 141 15.54 -18.81 -9.22
N VAL A 142 16.64 -18.40 -9.83
CA VAL A 142 17.23 -17.07 -9.60
C VAL A 142 16.28 -15.96 -10.06
N LEU A 143 15.63 -16.15 -11.22
CA LEU A 143 14.71 -15.18 -11.80
C LEU A 143 13.55 -14.85 -10.85
N ILE A 144 12.93 -15.85 -10.21
CA ILE A 144 11.83 -15.59 -9.26
C ILE A 144 12.31 -14.83 -8.02
N HIS A 145 13.52 -15.10 -7.52
CA HIS A 145 14.09 -14.38 -6.38
C HIS A 145 14.36 -12.91 -6.73
N LEU A 146 15.02 -12.67 -7.86
CA LEU A 146 15.29 -11.32 -8.37
C LEU A 146 13.98 -10.56 -8.62
N GLN A 147 12.97 -11.22 -9.19
CA GLN A 147 11.66 -10.64 -9.41
C GLN A 147 11.03 -10.19 -8.07
N ILE A 148 10.95 -11.08 -7.08
CA ILE A 148 10.38 -10.78 -5.76
C ILE A 148 11.07 -9.57 -5.13
N VAL A 149 12.41 -9.54 -5.10
CA VAL A 149 13.18 -8.43 -4.52
C VAL A 149 12.90 -7.12 -5.27
N ALA A 150 12.95 -7.14 -6.61
CA ALA A 150 12.72 -5.95 -7.43
C ALA A 150 11.33 -5.35 -7.22
N TYR A 151 10.27 -6.18 -7.17
CA TYR A 151 8.91 -5.69 -6.94
C TYR A 151 8.70 -5.22 -5.50
N ILE A 152 9.27 -5.86 -4.49
CA ILE A 152 9.21 -5.38 -3.09
C ILE A 152 9.80 -3.95 -3.01
N ILE A 153 10.98 -3.73 -3.61
CA ILE A 153 11.60 -2.40 -3.66
C ILE A 153 10.67 -1.39 -4.34
N ASN A 154 10.08 -1.74 -5.48
CA ASN A 154 9.17 -0.86 -6.21
C ASN A 154 7.87 -0.57 -5.45
N VAL A 155 7.31 -1.55 -4.74
CA VAL A 155 6.15 -1.37 -3.87
C VAL A 155 6.46 -0.35 -2.76
N PHE A 156 7.57 -0.50 -2.05
CA PHE A 156 7.96 0.46 -1.01
C PHE A 156 8.29 1.85 -1.56
N LYS A 157 8.88 1.94 -2.77
CA LYS A 157 9.06 3.23 -3.46
C LYS A 157 7.72 3.92 -3.74
N VAL A 158 6.72 3.17 -4.22
CA VAL A 158 5.37 3.69 -4.47
C VAL A 158 4.72 4.15 -3.16
N LEU A 159 4.77 3.35 -2.10
CA LEU A 159 4.21 3.72 -0.79
C LEU A 159 4.90 4.96 -0.20
N ARG A 160 6.23 5.07 -0.30
CA ARG A 160 6.94 6.25 0.20
C ARG A 160 6.54 7.51 -0.59
N LYS A 161 6.46 7.41 -1.92
CA LYS A 161 6.02 8.51 -2.79
C LYS A 161 4.57 8.92 -2.47
N SER A 162 3.68 7.94 -2.30
CA SER A 162 2.27 8.18 -2.00
C SER A 162 2.08 8.85 -0.64
N LYS A 163 2.79 8.41 0.41
CA LYS A 163 2.78 9.07 1.72
C LYS A 163 3.20 10.53 1.67
N LYS A 164 4.27 10.82 0.91
CA LYS A 164 4.79 12.19 0.76
C LYS A 164 3.77 13.08 0.06
N LEU A 165 3.21 12.61 -1.05
CA LEU A 165 2.14 13.29 -1.80
C LEU A 165 0.92 13.60 -0.94
N TYR A 166 0.51 12.65 -0.09
CA TYR A 166 -0.60 12.85 0.82
C TYR A 166 -0.37 14.03 1.77
N LEU A 167 0.78 14.02 2.47
CA LEU A 167 1.13 15.03 3.47
C LEU A 167 1.28 16.43 2.84
N GLU A 168 1.77 16.49 1.60
CA GLU A 168 1.95 17.76 0.87
C GLU A 168 0.64 18.38 0.36
N ASN A 169 -0.46 17.63 0.22
CA ASN A 169 -1.67 18.13 -0.47
C ASN A 169 -2.96 18.11 0.37
N TYR A 170 -3.04 17.36 1.47
CA TYR A 170 -4.28 17.19 2.24
C TYR A 170 -4.11 17.52 3.72
N ALA A 171 -5.04 18.29 4.30
CA ALA A 171 -4.94 18.78 5.68
C ALA A 171 -5.78 18.07 6.74
N GLY A 172 -6.87 17.40 6.37
CA GLY A 172 -7.87 16.93 7.34
C GLY A 172 -8.25 15.46 7.33
N LYS A 173 -7.72 14.65 6.40
CA LYS A 173 -8.04 13.21 6.35
C LYS A 173 -7.02 12.39 7.13
N ASN A 174 -7.53 11.29 7.67
CA ASN A 174 -6.74 10.35 8.44
C ASN A 174 -5.91 9.45 7.50
N ILE A 175 -4.59 9.39 7.70
CA ILE A 175 -3.64 8.49 6.98
C ILE A 175 -3.91 7.02 7.31
N ASN A 176 -4.87 6.70 8.19
CA ASN A 176 -5.24 5.34 8.56
C ASN A 176 -5.27 4.37 7.37
N ALA A 177 -5.89 4.73 6.24
CA ALA A 177 -5.94 3.84 5.08
C ALA A 177 -4.54 3.49 4.53
N TYR A 178 -3.66 4.50 4.39
CA TYR A 178 -2.26 4.28 4.05
C TYR A 178 -1.53 3.46 5.12
N ASN A 179 -1.76 3.73 6.42
CA ASN A 179 -1.11 2.99 7.50
C ASN A 179 -1.48 1.50 7.45
N TRP A 180 -2.74 1.17 7.18
CA TRP A 180 -3.20 -0.20 6.97
C TRP A 180 -2.54 -0.84 5.75
N LEU A 181 -2.50 -0.14 4.62
CA LEU A 181 -1.85 -0.62 3.40
C LEU A 181 -0.35 -0.88 3.61
N PHE A 182 0.31 0.02 4.34
CA PHE A 182 1.72 -0.11 4.70
C PHE A 182 1.95 -1.30 5.64
N GLN A 183 1.14 -1.46 6.69
CA GLN A 183 1.21 -2.61 7.60
C GLN A 183 1.01 -3.93 6.86
N PHE A 184 -0.02 -4.01 6.00
CA PHE A 184 -0.28 -5.18 5.17
C PHE A 184 0.90 -5.51 4.26
N THR A 185 1.48 -4.49 3.63
CA THR A 185 2.66 -4.64 2.77
C THR A 185 3.88 -5.14 3.55
N VAL A 186 4.13 -4.62 4.76
CA VAL A 186 5.22 -5.08 5.62
C VAL A 186 5.03 -6.54 5.99
N ILE A 187 3.83 -6.92 6.41
CA ILE A 187 3.53 -8.31 6.78
C ILE A 187 3.69 -9.26 5.58
N LEU A 188 3.19 -8.89 4.40
CA LEU A 188 3.41 -9.67 3.18
C LEU A 188 4.90 -9.75 2.80
N THR A 189 5.65 -8.66 2.99
CA THR A 189 7.10 -8.64 2.73
C THR A 189 7.82 -9.62 3.64
N ILE A 190 7.48 -9.67 4.93
CA ILE A 190 8.03 -10.65 5.88
C ILE A 190 7.72 -12.07 5.39
N LEU A 191 6.50 -12.36 4.95
CA LEU A 191 6.16 -13.67 4.39
C LEU A 191 7.00 -14.01 3.15
N TYR A 192 7.19 -13.07 2.22
CA TYR A 192 8.03 -13.30 1.05
C TYR A 192 9.49 -13.52 1.42
N VAL A 193 10.03 -12.78 2.39
CA VAL A 193 11.39 -13.02 2.91
C VAL A 193 11.50 -14.42 3.51
N VAL A 194 10.52 -14.86 4.31
CA VAL A 194 10.47 -16.23 4.84
C VAL A 194 10.35 -17.26 3.71
N ALA A 195 9.60 -16.97 2.64
CA ALA A 195 9.50 -17.84 1.47
C ALA A 195 10.82 -17.96 0.70
N LEU A 196 11.58 -16.86 0.55
CA LEU A 196 12.92 -16.85 -0.03
C LEU A 196 13.88 -17.69 0.84
N LEU A 197 13.88 -17.49 2.16
CA LEU A 197 14.68 -18.28 3.11
C LEU A 197 14.32 -19.76 3.03
N LYS A 198 13.03 -20.09 3.02
CA LYS A 198 12.53 -21.46 2.85
C LYS A 198 13.00 -22.07 1.53
N ASN A 199 13.05 -21.29 0.45
CA ASN A 199 13.53 -21.77 -0.84
C ASN A 199 15.05 -22.00 -0.86
N MET A 200 15.83 -21.20 -0.16
CA MET A 200 17.28 -21.44 0.03
C MET A 200 17.53 -22.69 0.88
N LEU A 201 16.79 -22.83 1.99
CA LEU A 201 16.89 -23.99 2.89
C LEU A 201 16.38 -25.30 2.28
N LYS A 202 15.54 -25.22 1.24
CA LYS A 202 15.11 -26.41 0.48
C LYS A 202 16.30 -27.18 -0.12
N PHE A 203 17.39 -26.47 -0.41
CA PHE A 203 18.59 -27.03 -1.03
C PHE A 203 19.79 -27.08 -0.06
N SER A 204 19.58 -26.85 1.23
CA SER A 204 20.62 -27.01 2.26
C SER A 204 20.51 -28.38 2.94
N GLU A 205 21.40 -28.66 3.88
CA GLU A 205 21.38 -29.87 4.73
C GLU A 205 20.13 -29.99 5.63
N TYR A 206 19.24 -28.99 5.63
CA TYR A 206 18.09 -28.90 6.52
C TYR A 206 16.72 -28.86 5.80
N PRO A 207 16.38 -29.85 4.95
CA PRO A 207 15.14 -29.85 4.17
C PRO A 207 13.87 -29.88 5.05
N HIS A 208 13.93 -30.51 6.23
CA HIS A 208 12.82 -30.55 7.19
C HIS A 208 12.43 -29.17 7.71
N ILE A 209 13.40 -28.24 7.84
CA ILE A 209 13.12 -26.85 8.24
C ILE A 209 12.34 -26.14 7.13
N SER A 210 12.72 -26.35 5.86
CA SER A 210 11.99 -25.81 4.71
C SER A 210 10.53 -26.30 4.66
N GLU A 211 10.26 -27.57 4.99
CA GLU A 211 8.89 -28.09 5.06
C GLU A 211 8.07 -27.44 6.20
N GLY A 212 8.68 -27.28 7.38
CA GLY A 212 8.04 -26.57 8.50
C GLY A 212 7.71 -25.10 8.15
N LEU A 213 8.65 -24.40 7.52
CA LEU A 213 8.43 -23.02 7.05
C LEU A 213 7.34 -22.93 5.99
N LYS A 214 7.25 -23.90 5.07
CA LYS A 214 6.18 -23.96 4.06
C LYS A 214 4.79 -24.01 4.71
N ILE A 215 4.60 -24.89 5.69
CA ILE A 215 3.34 -25.01 6.42
C ILE A 215 3.04 -23.71 7.20
N SER A 216 4.06 -23.13 7.84
CA SER A 216 3.92 -21.87 8.56
C SER A 216 3.49 -20.73 7.63
N ILE A 217 4.06 -20.60 6.43
CA ILE A 217 3.68 -19.58 5.44
C ILE A 217 2.21 -19.72 5.05
N TRP A 218 1.74 -20.95 4.78
CA TRP A 218 0.34 -21.18 4.40
C TRP A 218 -0.62 -20.77 5.52
N ILE A 219 -0.36 -21.21 6.76
CA ILE A 219 -1.18 -20.83 7.92
C ILE A 219 -1.17 -19.31 8.09
N SER A 220 0.00 -18.68 8.08
CA SER A 220 0.12 -17.24 8.24
C SER A 220 -0.61 -16.46 7.13
N SER A 221 -0.50 -16.91 5.87
CA SER A 221 -1.17 -16.26 4.73
C SER A 221 -2.69 -16.20 4.92
N LEU A 222 -3.30 -17.27 5.44
CA LEU A 222 -4.72 -17.34 5.77
C LEU A 222 -5.10 -16.26 6.81
N PHE A 223 -4.39 -16.21 7.93
CA PHE A 223 -4.64 -15.21 8.97
C PHE A 223 -4.51 -13.78 8.44
N ILE A 224 -3.52 -13.54 7.58
CA ILE A 224 -3.25 -12.23 6.99
C ILE A 224 -4.38 -11.80 6.04
N PHE A 225 -4.89 -12.70 5.20
CA PHE A 225 -6.01 -12.38 4.30
C PHE A 225 -7.32 -12.15 5.07
N CYS A 226 -7.61 -12.96 6.10
CA CYS A 226 -8.76 -12.75 6.98
C CYS A 226 -8.68 -11.42 7.72
N TRP A 227 -7.51 -11.09 8.28
CA TRP A 227 -7.27 -9.83 8.97
C TRP A 227 -7.42 -8.63 8.03
N TYR A 228 -6.86 -8.72 6.82
CA TYR A 228 -7.01 -7.70 5.80
C TYR A 228 -8.49 -7.48 5.42
N LEU A 229 -9.26 -8.55 5.20
CA LEU A 229 -10.70 -8.46 4.93
C LEU A 229 -11.45 -7.76 6.06
N PHE A 230 -11.22 -8.19 7.30
CA PHE A 230 -11.86 -7.59 8.46
C PHE A 230 -11.59 -6.09 8.52
N LYS A 231 -10.38 -5.65 8.16
CA LYS A 231 -10.04 -4.23 8.08
C LYS A 231 -10.72 -3.51 6.92
N ALA A 232 -10.79 -4.13 5.74
CA ALA A 232 -11.47 -3.59 4.57
C ALA A 232 -12.98 -3.45 4.76
N LEU A 233 -13.65 -4.43 5.38
CA LEU A 233 -15.08 -4.39 5.64
C LEU A 233 -15.45 -3.33 6.69
N ASN A 234 -14.64 -3.20 7.74
CA ASN A 234 -14.89 -2.21 8.79
C ASN A 234 -14.45 -0.78 8.42
N ASN A 235 -13.76 -0.61 7.29
CA ASN A 235 -13.35 0.69 6.77
C ASN A 235 -13.52 0.71 5.25
N PRO A 236 -14.75 0.86 4.71
CA PRO A 236 -14.98 0.89 3.26
C PRO A 236 -14.22 2.03 2.55
N ASP A 237 -13.78 3.04 3.32
CA ASP A 237 -12.90 4.13 2.90
C ASP A 237 -11.41 3.77 2.79
N LEU A 238 -11.03 2.52 3.10
CA LEU A 238 -9.66 1.98 2.97
C LEU A 238 -9.12 2.10 1.53
N PHE A 239 -10.01 2.20 0.55
CA PHE A 239 -9.71 2.27 -0.87
C PHE A 239 -9.75 3.69 -1.45
N ARG A 240 -9.43 4.72 -0.66
CA ARG A 240 -9.47 6.11 -1.15
C ARG A 240 -8.22 6.48 -1.93
N ASN A 241 -8.42 6.63 -3.23
CA ASN A 241 -7.40 7.02 -4.19
C ASN A 241 -7.01 8.51 -4.06
N MET A 242 -5.71 8.83 -4.22
CA MET A 242 -5.21 10.20 -4.37
C MET A 242 -5.07 10.57 -5.85
N ASP A 243 -5.28 11.83 -6.26
CA ASP A 243 -5.01 12.25 -7.64
C ASP A 243 -3.50 12.15 -7.94
N SER A 244 -3.10 11.42 -8.97
CA SER A 244 -1.68 11.32 -9.36
C SER A 244 -1.18 12.58 -10.06
N LYS A 245 -2.09 13.47 -10.49
CA LYS A 245 -1.75 14.79 -11.01
C LYS A 245 -1.16 15.70 -9.94
N LEU A 246 -1.28 15.31 -8.66
CA LEU A 246 -0.53 15.93 -7.57
C LEU A 246 0.96 15.60 -7.80
N MET A 247 1.77 16.63 -8.04
CA MET A 247 3.20 16.49 -8.27
C MET A 247 3.97 16.65 -6.95
N LEU A 248 5.12 15.97 -6.84
CA LEU A 248 6.03 16.13 -5.71
C LEU A 248 6.68 17.52 -5.75
N VAL A 249 6.54 18.31 -4.70
CA VAL A 249 7.11 19.67 -4.61
C VAL A 249 8.63 19.66 -4.86
N SER A 250 9.33 18.62 -4.40
CA SER A 250 10.78 18.47 -4.57
C SER A 250 11.27 18.26 -6.00
N GLU A 251 10.43 17.74 -6.91
CA GLU A 251 10.80 17.57 -8.34
C GLU A 251 10.56 18.87 -9.14
N LEU A 252 9.80 19.81 -8.59
CA LEU A 252 9.44 21.09 -9.24
C LEU A 252 10.44 22.20 -8.93
N VAL A 253 11.02 22.17 -7.73
CA VAL A 253 12.04 23.16 -7.29
C VAL A 253 13.36 23.00 -8.05
N SER A 254 13.68 21.79 -8.53
CA SER A 254 14.88 21.56 -9.36
C SER A 254 14.75 22.14 -10.77
N THR A 255 13.53 22.36 -11.27
CA THR A 255 13.28 22.92 -12.61
C THR A 255 13.22 24.46 -12.63
N GLU A 256 12.87 25.11 -11.51
CA GLU A 256 12.71 26.58 -11.43
C GLU A 256 13.99 27.38 -11.15
N LYS A 257 15.07 26.73 -10.69
CA LYS A 257 16.36 27.40 -10.34
C LYS A 257 17.09 28.10 -11.51
N LYS A 258 16.48 28.22 -12.70
CA LYS A 258 17.15 28.67 -13.93
C LYS A 258 16.79 30.07 -14.47
N GLY A 259 15.93 30.89 -13.83
CA GLY A 259 15.45 32.10 -14.57
C GLY A 259 15.06 33.40 -13.86
N LYS A 260 14.93 33.52 -12.52
CA LYS A 260 14.52 34.80 -11.88
C LYS A 260 15.60 35.36 -10.91
N PRO A 261 15.79 36.69 -10.80
CA PRO A 261 16.70 37.31 -9.83
C PRO A 261 16.21 37.12 -8.39
N LEU A 262 17.11 36.81 -7.44
CA LEU A 262 16.79 36.47 -6.04
C LEU A 262 15.99 37.53 -5.27
N ILE A 263 16.19 38.82 -5.55
CA ILE A 263 15.61 39.93 -4.77
C ILE A 263 14.13 40.16 -5.10
N SER A 264 13.73 40.04 -6.37
CA SER A 264 12.32 40.16 -6.77
C SER A 264 11.49 38.98 -6.27
N ILE A 265 12.12 37.81 -6.18
CA ILE A 265 11.51 36.57 -5.68
C ILE A 265 11.18 36.69 -4.19
N GLU A 266 12.05 37.29 -3.37
CA GLU A 266 11.77 37.41 -1.92
C GLU A 266 10.62 38.35 -1.58
N LYS A 267 10.46 39.44 -2.33
CA LYS A 267 9.36 40.38 -2.11
C LYS A 267 8.01 39.79 -2.52
N GLU A 268 7.95 39.15 -3.69
CA GLU A 268 6.76 38.45 -4.21
C GLU A 268 6.29 37.36 -3.22
N TYR A 269 7.21 36.53 -2.71
CA TYR A 269 6.87 35.50 -1.72
C TYR A 269 6.41 36.04 -0.36
N ASN A 270 6.90 37.20 0.09
CA ASN A 270 6.45 37.78 1.36
C ASN A 270 5.01 38.29 1.27
N GLU A 271 4.63 38.89 0.14
CA GLU A 271 3.26 39.34 -0.12
C GLU A 271 2.29 38.15 -0.20
N GLU A 272 2.66 37.09 -0.93
CA GLU A 272 1.89 35.85 -1.00
C GLU A 272 1.72 35.17 0.36
N LEU A 273 2.78 35.15 1.19
CA LEU A 273 2.72 34.57 2.52
C LEU A 273 1.78 35.36 3.44
N LEU A 274 1.82 36.68 3.35
CA LEU A 274 0.92 37.55 4.10
C LEU A 274 -0.53 37.28 3.68
N ARG A 275 -0.80 37.24 2.38
CA ARG A 275 -2.13 36.94 1.82
C ARG A 275 -2.65 35.58 2.28
N LEU A 276 -1.81 34.55 2.24
CA LEU A 276 -2.15 33.22 2.74
C LEU A 276 -2.50 33.25 4.23
N LYS A 277 -1.66 33.87 5.08
CA LYS A 277 -1.90 33.95 6.52
C LYS A 277 -3.18 34.74 6.85
N GLN A 278 -3.42 35.84 6.12
CA GLN A 278 -4.61 36.65 6.29
C GLN A 278 -5.87 35.87 5.93
N TYR A 279 -5.90 35.20 4.78
CA TYR A 279 -6.99 34.32 4.37
C TYR A 279 -7.28 33.22 5.40
N MET A 280 -6.22 32.61 5.97
CA MET A 280 -6.38 31.60 7.01
C MET A 280 -7.04 32.15 8.28
N ILE A 281 -6.77 33.40 8.66
CA ILE A 281 -7.31 34.04 9.87
C ILE A 281 -8.75 34.54 9.64
N GLU A 282 -9.00 35.21 8.52
CA GLU A 282 -10.26 35.88 8.22
C GLU A 282 -11.35 34.87 7.82
N GLU A 283 -11.08 34.04 6.83
CA GLU A 283 -12.07 33.11 6.24
C GLU A 283 -12.13 31.76 6.97
N LYS A 284 -11.12 31.48 7.82
CA LYS A 284 -11.00 30.23 8.60
C LYS A 284 -11.28 28.95 7.80
N PRO A 285 -10.71 28.80 6.58
CA PRO A 285 -10.94 27.63 5.72
C PRO A 285 -10.51 26.31 6.40
N PHE A 286 -9.60 26.40 7.37
CA PHE A 286 -9.10 25.27 8.14
C PHE A 286 -10.20 24.51 8.90
N LEU A 287 -11.34 25.14 9.20
CA LEU A 287 -12.48 24.47 9.83
C LEU A 287 -13.12 23.42 8.90
N ASN A 288 -12.91 23.51 7.59
CA ASN A 288 -13.40 22.51 6.64
C ASN A 288 -12.56 21.22 6.76
N PRO A 289 -13.17 20.08 7.18
CA PRO A 289 -12.47 18.81 7.33
C PRO A 289 -11.89 18.22 6.03
N SER A 290 -12.37 18.67 4.88
CA SER A 290 -11.94 18.19 3.56
C SER A 290 -10.99 19.16 2.84
N LEU A 291 -10.52 20.22 3.51
CA LEU A 291 -9.67 21.24 2.91
C LEU A 291 -8.44 20.66 2.21
N THR A 292 -8.25 21.09 0.96
CA THR A 292 -7.13 20.78 0.10
C THR A 292 -6.36 22.04 -0.26
N ILE A 293 -5.13 21.86 -0.74
CA ILE A 293 -4.32 23.00 -1.20
C ILE A 293 -4.90 23.66 -2.47
N GLN A 294 -5.65 22.91 -3.28
CA GLN A 294 -6.36 23.41 -4.45
C GLN A 294 -7.49 24.37 -4.06
N ASP A 295 -8.20 24.08 -2.96
CA ASP A 295 -9.26 24.94 -2.47
C ASP A 295 -8.68 26.31 -2.11
N ILE A 296 -7.60 26.34 -1.31
CA ILE A 296 -6.92 27.60 -0.97
C ILE A 296 -6.39 28.30 -2.22
N SER A 297 -5.72 27.55 -3.11
CA SER A 297 -5.17 28.09 -4.36
C SER A 297 -6.22 28.83 -5.20
N SER A 298 -7.41 28.25 -5.31
CA SER A 298 -8.50 28.83 -6.11
C SER A 298 -9.06 30.11 -5.47
N GLU A 299 -9.12 30.15 -4.14
CA GLU A 299 -9.68 31.28 -3.37
C GLU A 299 -8.71 32.48 -3.30
N ILE A 300 -7.42 32.23 -3.11
CA ILE A 300 -6.42 33.31 -3.00
C ILE A 300 -5.71 33.61 -4.33
N GLY A 301 -6.06 32.92 -5.42
CA GLY A 301 -5.50 33.15 -6.75
C GLY A 301 -4.00 32.89 -6.88
N ILE A 302 -3.42 32.11 -5.98
CA ILE A 302 -2.02 31.64 -6.05
C ILE A 302 -2.04 30.24 -6.63
N PRO A 303 -1.33 29.94 -7.72
CA PRO A 303 -1.25 28.60 -8.29
C PRO A 303 -0.88 27.54 -7.23
N THR A 304 -1.56 26.39 -7.23
CA THR A 304 -1.35 25.30 -6.24
C THR A 304 0.12 24.92 -6.08
N ARG A 305 0.87 24.98 -7.19
CA ARG A 305 2.32 24.75 -7.24
C ARG A 305 3.09 25.76 -6.39
N GLU A 306 2.86 27.05 -6.62
CA GLU A 306 3.53 28.15 -5.90
C GLU A 306 3.15 28.14 -4.43
N LEU A 307 1.87 27.91 -4.12
CA LEU A 307 1.39 27.79 -2.75
C LEU A 307 2.05 26.61 -1.99
N SER A 308 2.25 25.47 -2.66
CA SER A 308 2.94 24.31 -2.08
C SER A 308 4.41 24.61 -1.79
N VAL A 309 5.09 25.30 -2.71
CA VAL A 309 6.48 25.74 -2.55
C VAL A 309 6.58 26.73 -1.40
N LEU A 310 5.70 27.71 -1.34
CA LEU A 310 5.63 28.72 -0.29
C LEU A 310 5.56 28.08 1.10
N ILE A 311 4.62 27.14 1.29
CA ILE A 311 4.43 26.46 2.59
C ILE A 311 5.63 25.55 2.91
N ASN A 312 6.10 24.75 1.95
CA ASN A 312 7.17 23.79 2.21
C ASN A 312 8.53 24.46 2.44
N HIS A 313 8.92 25.41 1.58
CA HIS A 313 10.23 26.04 1.64
C HIS A 313 10.34 27.19 2.64
N ARG A 314 9.31 28.05 2.76
CA ARG A 314 9.39 29.22 3.66
C ARG A 314 8.93 28.92 5.06
N LEU A 315 7.89 28.09 5.21
CA LEU A 315 7.39 27.69 6.54
C LEU A 315 8.03 26.40 7.05
N GLY A 316 8.74 25.65 6.20
CA GLY A 316 9.35 24.38 6.60
C GLY A 316 8.32 23.31 6.98
N GLN A 317 7.10 23.44 6.46
CA GLN A 317 5.94 22.64 6.86
C GLN A 317 5.32 21.95 5.65
N HIS A 318 4.74 20.77 5.86
CA HIS A 318 3.80 20.22 4.88
C HIS A 318 2.45 20.95 5.00
N PHE A 319 1.67 21.02 3.91
CA PHE A 319 0.32 21.63 3.91
C PHE A 319 -0.54 21.10 5.07
N TYR A 320 -0.46 19.80 5.34
CA TYR A 320 -1.12 19.17 6.48
C TYR A 320 -0.75 19.81 7.82
N ASP A 321 0.55 20.01 8.07
CA ASP A 321 1.05 20.58 9.32
C ASP A 321 0.71 22.07 9.43
N PHE A 322 0.76 22.78 8.29
CA PHE A 322 0.38 24.19 8.19
C PHE A 322 -1.07 24.41 8.62
N VAL A 323 -2.03 23.69 8.01
CA VAL A 323 -3.45 23.84 8.36
C VAL A 323 -3.73 23.38 9.79
N ASN A 324 -3.08 22.31 10.26
CA ASN A 324 -3.29 21.85 11.63
C ASN A 324 -2.80 22.83 12.69
N THR A 325 -1.80 23.66 12.39
CA THR A 325 -1.39 24.76 13.28
C THR A 325 -2.61 25.64 13.63
N TYR A 326 -3.33 26.14 12.63
CA TYR A 326 -4.52 26.97 12.84
C TYR A 326 -5.66 26.23 13.56
N ARG A 327 -5.88 24.95 13.22
CA ARG A 327 -6.91 24.14 13.90
C ARG A 327 -6.60 23.95 15.37
N ILE A 328 -5.34 23.71 15.72
CA ILE A 328 -4.92 23.53 17.11
C ILE A 328 -4.95 24.86 17.86
N GLU A 329 -4.53 25.96 17.25
CA GLU A 329 -4.65 27.30 17.83
C GLU A 329 -6.12 27.63 18.16
N SER A 330 -7.04 27.41 17.21
CA SER A 330 -8.48 27.58 17.46
C SER A 330 -9.01 26.64 18.56
N ALA A 331 -8.53 25.40 18.60
CA ALA A 331 -8.89 24.47 19.68
C ALA A 331 -8.38 24.95 21.04
N MET A 332 -7.18 25.53 21.10
CA MET A 332 -6.61 26.10 22.33
C MET A 332 -7.44 27.29 22.82
N GLU A 333 -7.95 28.14 21.93
CA GLU A 333 -8.86 29.23 22.30
C GLU A 333 -10.14 28.69 22.95
N ILE A 334 -10.78 27.70 22.34
CA ILE A 334 -11.99 27.06 22.88
C ILE A 334 -11.71 26.39 24.24
N LEU A 335 -10.53 25.78 24.41
CA LEU A 335 -10.14 25.13 25.66
C LEU A 335 -9.85 26.10 26.80
N LYS A 336 -9.43 27.33 26.49
CA LYS A 336 -9.16 28.41 27.45
C LYS A 336 -10.43 29.13 27.90
N ASP A 337 -11.48 29.08 27.09
CA ASP A 337 -12.73 29.76 27.36
C ASP A 337 -13.50 29.11 28.53
N VAL A 338 -13.60 29.86 29.63
CA VAL A 338 -14.27 29.42 30.87
C VAL A 338 -15.76 29.12 30.64
N THR A 339 -16.40 29.80 29.68
CA THR A 339 -17.81 29.59 29.34
C THR A 339 -18.03 28.26 28.61
N LYS A 340 -16.99 27.74 27.93
CA LYS A 340 -17.05 26.50 27.14
C LYS A 340 -16.54 25.26 27.90
N ARG A 341 -16.42 25.30 29.23
CA ARG A 341 -15.93 24.15 30.05
C ARG A 341 -16.71 22.85 29.85
N LYS A 342 -18.00 22.93 29.53
CA LYS A 342 -18.87 21.77 29.28
C LYS A 342 -18.68 21.15 27.90
N VAL A 343 -18.11 21.87 26.93
CA VAL A 343 -17.85 21.37 25.59
C VAL A 343 -16.81 20.25 25.68
N THR A 344 -17.15 19.06 25.19
CA THR A 344 -16.28 17.90 25.24
C THR A 344 -15.10 18.04 24.28
N ILE A 345 -14.00 17.34 24.55
CA ILE A 345 -12.86 17.29 23.62
C ILE A 345 -13.28 16.74 22.25
N LEU A 346 -14.31 15.89 22.21
CA LEU A 346 -14.86 15.33 20.98
C LEU A 346 -15.64 16.37 20.17
N GLU A 347 -16.39 17.26 20.82
CA GLU A 347 -17.06 18.36 20.11
C GLU A 347 -16.05 19.36 19.56
N ILE A 348 -15.04 19.74 20.37
CA ILE A 348 -14.00 20.68 19.93
C ILE A 348 -13.26 20.17 18.70
N LEU A 349 -12.88 18.89 18.66
CA LEU A 349 -12.14 18.39 17.51
C LEU A 349 -12.94 18.48 16.22
N TYR A 350 -14.25 18.25 16.26
CA TYR A 350 -15.11 18.39 15.09
C TYR A 350 -15.34 19.86 14.76
N GLU A 351 -15.52 20.73 15.76
CA GLU A 351 -15.67 22.19 15.59
C GLU A 351 -14.44 22.79 14.88
N VAL A 352 -13.23 22.32 15.19
CA VAL A 352 -11.97 22.80 14.58
C VAL A 352 -11.54 22.00 13.34
N GLY A 353 -12.45 21.22 12.73
CA GLY A 353 -12.25 20.60 11.42
C GLY A 353 -11.44 19.29 11.41
N PHE A 354 -11.26 18.62 12.54
CA PHE A 354 -10.70 17.25 12.56
C PHE A 354 -11.78 16.20 12.34
N ASN A 355 -11.43 15.13 11.62
CA ASN A 355 -12.31 13.98 11.39
C ASN A 355 -12.04 12.80 12.33
N SER A 356 -11.02 12.86 13.17
CA SER A 356 -10.70 11.77 14.08
C SER A 356 -9.95 12.22 15.33
N LYS A 357 -10.28 11.58 16.45
CA LYS A 357 -9.64 11.80 17.76
C LYS A 357 -8.13 11.51 17.73
N SER A 358 -7.72 10.49 16.97
CA SER A 358 -6.30 10.17 16.83
C SER A 358 -5.52 11.29 16.14
N SER A 359 -6.04 11.81 15.02
CA SER A 359 -5.40 12.89 14.27
C SER A 359 -5.30 14.17 15.11
N PHE A 360 -6.39 14.52 15.80
CA PHE A 360 -6.45 15.66 16.69
C PHE A 360 -5.43 15.54 17.83
N ASN A 361 -5.41 14.42 18.56
CA ASN A 361 -4.49 14.22 19.67
C ASN A 361 -3.02 14.27 19.23
N THR A 362 -2.69 13.68 18.08
CA THR A 362 -1.33 13.71 17.52
C THR A 362 -0.92 15.13 17.16
N ALA A 363 -1.77 15.87 16.45
CA ALA A 363 -1.49 17.25 16.07
C ALA A 363 -1.39 18.17 17.31
N PHE A 364 -2.33 18.04 18.25
CA PHE A 364 -2.35 18.83 19.48
C PHE A 364 -1.09 18.59 20.31
N LYS A 365 -0.68 17.32 20.49
CA LYS A 365 0.54 16.98 21.21
C LYS A 365 1.80 17.44 20.48
N LYS A 366 1.84 17.33 19.14
CA LYS A 366 2.97 17.83 18.34
C LYS A 366 3.13 19.34 18.48
N HIS A 367 2.03 20.08 18.52
CA HIS A 367 2.02 21.54 18.59
C HIS A 367 2.23 22.09 20.01
N THR A 368 1.62 21.46 21.03
CA THR A 368 1.59 21.99 22.42
C THR A 368 2.44 21.20 23.43
N GLY A 369 2.99 20.05 23.05
CA GLY A 369 3.66 19.10 23.95
C GLY A 369 2.72 18.30 24.87
N ASN A 370 1.42 18.65 24.94
CA ASN A 370 0.45 18.07 25.86
C ASN A 370 -0.73 17.44 25.14
N THR A 371 -1.47 16.56 25.82
CA THR A 371 -2.77 16.09 25.30
C THR A 371 -3.84 17.16 25.52
N PRO A 372 -4.90 17.23 24.69
CA PRO A 372 -5.98 18.21 24.87
C PRO A 372 -6.62 18.17 26.27
N THR A 373 -6.81 16.95 26.80
CA THR A 373 -7.35 16.74 28.14
C THR A 373 -6.42 17.28 29.23
N ARG A 374 -5.10 17.08 29.09
CA ARG A 374 -4.12 17.61 30.04
C ARG A 374 -4.02 19.14 29.92
N TYR A 375 -4.06 19.66 28.70
CA TYR A 375 -4.05 21.10 28.44
C TYR A 375 -5.23 21.80 29.14
N ARG A 376 -6.44 21.25 29.04
CA ARG A 376 -7.63 21.77 29.74
C ARG A 376 -7.51 21.73 31.26
N LYS A 377 -6.91 20.66 31.82
CA LYS A 377 -6.76 20.52 33.28
C LYS A 377 -5.77 21.52 33.88
N ASN A 378 -4.85 22.05 33.07
CA ASN A 378 -3.82 22.99 33.50
C ASN A 378 -4.26 24.46 33.38
N MET A 379 -5.52 24.72 33.03
CA MET A 379 -6.16 26.03 32.87
C MET A 379 -7.28 26.15 33.90
#